data_AF-A0A7S0DQ33-F1
#
_entry.id   AF-A0A7S0DQ33-F1
#
_cell.length_a   1.000
_cell.length_b   1.000
_cell.length_c   1.000
_cell.angle_alpha   90.00
_cell.angle_beta   90.00
_cell.angle_gamma   90.00
#
_symmetry.space_group_name_H-M   'P 1'
#
loop_
_entity.id
_entity.type
_entity.pdbx_description
1 polymer ?
#
loop_
_entity_poly.entity_id
_entity_poly.type
_entity_poly.pdbx_seq_one_letter_code
_entity_poly.pdbx_strand_id
1 'polypeptide(L)'
;SSNRTYAVVDMDAFFAKVEERDNPSLRGIPFAVGGKSMISTANYEARKFGVRSAMPGFIALKLCPSLKLVPGDFKKYSKASAELKSIVKAFDPGGVMYSLDEAYLDLTPYLRNLANPRKIPRDFNPPVSPALAARVAAEIRRRVRNETQGLTASVGVGGARFIAKMAADANKPDGQLVIPHKEGLTFVRSQSIRAIGGIGKATERALAGINITTVQHLWDDRIRVRALCEALSWYERFHFFLAVSMGLDYVASNDQSTIRGSPPNSQAFSDDSNAPKAAICIPPRVAIGCERTFPATSNKRILYHWLSLISRSISEDIARAQAKTKASGEVGG
;
A
#
# COMPACT_ATOMS: atom_id res chain seq x y z
N SER A 1 20.38 -5.91 7.51
CA SER A 1 19.00 -5.79 8.03
C SER A 1 18.89 -4.46 8.76
N SER A 2 17.97 -3.59 8.37
CA SER A 2 17.73 -2.35 9.13
C SER A 2 16.88 -2.69 10.35
N ASN A 3 17.33 -2.34 11.57
CA ASN A 3 16.54 -2.52 12.80
C ASN A 3 15.51 -1.40 12.94
N ARG A 4 14.71 -1.22 11.89
CA ARG A 4 13.66 -0.19 11.78
C ARG A 4 12.33 -0.82 12.17
N THR A 5 11.61 -0.19 13.08
CA THR A 5 10.30 -0.65 13.52
C THR A 5 9.24 0.27 12.94
N TYR A 6 8.49 -0.24 11.97
CA TYR A 6 7.38 0.47 11.35
C TYR A 6 6.06 0.04 11.99
N ALA A 7 5.11 0.97 12.05
CA ALA A 7 3.73 0.67 12.41
C ALA A 7 2.77 1.19 11.35
N VAL A 8 1.65 0.49 11.20
CA VAL A 8 0.49 0.94 10.44
C VAL A 8 -0.70 0.98 11.37
N VAL A 9 -1.40 2.13 11.38
CA VAL A 9 -2.67 2.31 12.07
C VAL A 9 -3.75 2.36 11.00
N ASP A 10 -4.75 1.49 11.10
CA ASP A 10 -5.81 1.34 10.11
C ASP A 10 -7.17 1.25 10.81
N MET A 11 -7.99 2.31 10.69
CA MET A 11 -9.29 2.43 11.37
C MET A 11 -10.26 1.34 10.91
N ASP A 12 -11.07 0.80 11.83
CA ASP A 12 -11.97 -0.30 11.50
C ASP A 12 -13.26 0.19 10.86
N ALA A 13 -13.54 -0.24 9.63
CA ALA A 13 -14.77 0.12 8.91
C ALA A 13 -15.09 1.64 8.99
N PHE A 14 -14.06 2.46 8.78
CA PHE A 14 -14.00 3.86 9.23
C PHE A 14 -15.28 4.67 9.05
N PHE A 15 -15.76 4.86 7.81
CA PHE A 15 -16.96 5.68 7.56
C PHE A 15 -18.19 5.12 8.27
N ALA A 16 -18.37 3.80 8.28
CA ALA A 16 -19.48 3.18 8.99
C ALA A 16 -19.36 3.39 10.51
N LYS A 17 -18.15 3.29 11.09
CA LYS A 17 -17.96 3.54 12.52
C LYS A 17 -18.20 5.00 12.90
N VAL A 18 -17.87 5.96 12.04
CA VAL A 18 -18.23 7.37 12.24
C VAL A 18 -19.75 7.55 12.23
N GLU A 19 -20.46 6.93 11.28
CA GLU A 19 -21.93 7.01 11.26
C GLU A 19 -22.59 6.30 12.47
N GLU A 20 -22.08 5.15 12.93
CA GLU A 20 -22.56 4.46 14.16
C GLU A 20 -22.29 5.25 15.45
N ARG A 21 -21.22 6.06 15.47
CA ARG A 21 -20.88 6.94 16.58
C ARG A 21 -21.89 8.08 16.67
N ASP A 22 -22.15 8.74 15.55
CA ASP A 22 -23.01 9.93 15.48
C ASP A 22 -24.51 9.58 15.44
N ASN A 23 -24.87 8.36 15.02
CA ASN A 23 -26.22 7.84 15.03
C ASN A 23 -26.29 6.44 15.67
N PRO A 24 -26.55 6.35 16.99
CA PRO A 24 -26.61 5.07 17.71
C PRO A 24 -27.66 4.08 17.18
N SER A 25 -28.69 4.53 16.45
CA SER A 25 -29.71 3.65 15.84
C SER A 25 -29.16 2.74 14.73
N LEU A 26 -27.95 3.01 14.23
CA LEU A 26 -27.27 2.19 13.23
C LEU A 26 -26.54 0.99 13.83
N ARG A 27 -26.39 0.93 15.16
CA ARG A 27 -25.68 -0.16 15.83
C ARG A 27 -26.51 -1.43 15.79
N GLY A 28 -25.85 -2.56 15.50
CA GLY A 28 -26.48 -3.88 15.48
C GLY A 28 -27.36 -4.16 14.26
N ILE A 29 -27.45 -3.23 13.30
CA ILE A 29 -28.17 -3.44 12.04
C ILE A 29 -27.21 -3.39 10.83
N PRO A 30 -27.49 -4.12 9.74
CA PRO A 30 -26.68 -4.05 8.54
C PRO A 30 -26.88 -2.73 7.81
N PHE A 31 -25.80 -1.97 7.61
CA PHE A 31 -25.84 -0.78 6.77
C PHE A 31 -24.52 -0.54 6.02
N ALA A 32 -24.59 0.29 5.00
CA ALA A 32 -23.44 0.71 4.21
C ALA A 32 -23.47 2.21 3.92
N VAL A 33 -22.30 2.83 3.94
CA VAL A 33 -22.08 4.22 3.53
C VAL A 33 -21.91 4.26 2.02
N GLY A 34 -22.72 5.06 1.35
CA GLY A 34 -22.73 5.25 -0.10
C GLY A 34 -24.14 5.37 -0.65
N GLY A 35 -24.33 4.94 -1.90
CA GLY A 35 -25.62 4.98 -2.57
C GLY A 35 -25.87 3.75 -3.42
N LYS A 36 -26.99 3.73 -4.15
CA LYS A 36 -27.34 2.62 -5.04
C LYS A 36 -26.27 2.36 -6.12
N SER A 37 -25.56 3.39 -6.55
CA SER A 37 -24.50 3.27 -7.56
C SER A 37 -23.24 2.61 -7.02
N MET A 38 -22.79 2.98 -5.82
CA MET A 38 -21.55 2.46 -5.24
C MET A 38 -21.53 2.61 -3.71
N ILE A 39 -21.00 1.58 -3.04
CA ILE A 39 -20.71 1.57 -1.60
C ILE A 39 -19.26 1.95 -1.36
N SER A 40 -19.05 2.92 -0.47
CA SER A 40 -17.73 3.30 0.04
C SER A 40 -17.26 2.33 1.12
N THR A 41 -18.10 2.08 2.12
CA THR A 41 -17.80 1.13 3.20
C THR A 41 -19.06 0.48 3.74
N ALA A 42 -18.95 -0.75 4.20
CA ALA A 42 -20.01 -1.48 4.88
C ALA A 42 -19.61 -1.78 6.32
N ASN A 43 -20.56 -1.70 7.25
CA ASN A 43 -20.31 -2.10 8.64
C ASN A 43 -20.16 -3.62 8.76
N TYR A 44 -19.66 -4.10 9.91
CA TYR A 44 -19.41 -5.53 10.10
C TYR A 44 -20.69 -6.38 10.02
N GLU A 45 -21.84 -5.85 10.42
CA GLU A 45 -23.13 -6.54 10.28
C GLU A 45 -23.50 -6.77 8.81
N ALA A 46 -23.34 -5.77 7.94
CA ALA A 46 -23.57 -5.93 6.50
C ALA A 46 -22.55 -6.86 5.83
N ARG A 47 -21.29 -6.87 6.30
CA ARG A 47 -20.23 -7.74 5.76
C ARG A 47 -20.54 -9.24 5.93
N LYS A 48 -21.31 -9.63 6.95
CA LYS A 48 -21.78 -11.02 7.14
C LYS A 48 -22.61 -11.53 5.96
N PHE A 49 -23.27 -10.63 5.23
CA PHE A 49 -24.06 -10.92 4.03
C PHE A 49 -23.24 -10.82 2.73
N GLY A 50 -21.92 -10.62 2.82
CA GLY A 50 -21.05 -10.42 1.65
C GLY A 50 -21.05 -9.00 1.08
N VAL A 51 -21.76 -8.05 1.71
CA VAL A 51 -21.72 -6.63 1.34
C VAL A 51 -20.33 -6.07 1.64
N ARG A 52 -19.72 -5.37 0.69
CA ARG A 52 -18.34 -4.87 0.80
C ARG A 52 -18.13 -3.55 0.06
N SER A 53 -17.04 -2.87 0.37
CA SER A 53 -16.60 -1.67 -0.35
C SER A 53 -16.42 -1.94 -1.86
N ALA A 54 -16.62 -0.90 -2.67
CA ALA A 54 -16.58 -0.96 -4.13
C ALA A 54 -17.59 -1.94 -4.77
N MET A 55 -18.65 -2.28 -4.03
CA MET A 55 -19.81 -3.00 -4.56
C MET A 55 -20.91 -1.99 -4.94
N PRO A 56 -21.58 -2.14 -6.10
CA PRO A 56 -22.78 -1.37 -6.40
C PRO A 56 -23.87 -1.60 -5.35
N GLY A 57 -24.45 -0.53 -4.82
CA GLY A 57 -25.46 -0.61 -3.76
C GLY A 57 -26.71 -1.41 -4.16
N PHE A 58 -27.11 -1.37 -5.43
CA PHE A 58 -28.23 -2.19 -5.92
C PHE A 58 -27.94 -3.71 -5.87
N ILE A 59 -26.67 -4.12 -5.96
CA ILE A 59 -26.27 -5.53 -5.77
C ILE A 59 -26.28 -5.85 -4.28
N ALA A 60 -25.77 -4.96 -3.45
CA ALA A 60 -25.75 -5.15 -2.00
C ALA A 60 -27.16 -5.30 -1.40
N LEU A 61 -28.14 -4.53 -1.90
CA LEU A 61 -29.55 -4.67 -1.50
C LEU A 61 -30.15 -6.03 -1.88
N LYS A 62 -29.64 -6.69 -2.93
CA LYS A 62 -30.05 -8.06 -3.26
C LYS A 62 -29.42 -9.09 -2.32
N LEU A 63 -28.18 -8.85 -1.88
CA LEU A 63 -27.49 -9.72 -0.91
C LEU A 63 -28.05 -9.57 0.51
N CYS A 64 -28.49 -8.36 0.87
CA CYS A 64 -29.08 -8.04 2.17
C CYS A 64 -30.28 -7.12 1.95
N PRO A 65 -31.51 -7.67 1.84
CA PRO A 65 -32.72 -6.88 1.61
C PRO A 65 -33.03 -5.86 2.73
N SER A 66 -32.58 -6.14 3.95
CA SER A 66 -32.71 -5.24 5.11
C SER A 66 -31.59 -4.19 5.21
N LEU A 67 -30.67 -4.12 4.23
CA LEU A 67 -29.53 -3.21 4.25
C LEU A 67 -29.99 -1.75 4.18
N LYS A 68 -29.55 -0.95 5.16
CA LYS A 68 -29.72 0.50 5.12
C LYS A 68 -28.57 1.14 4.34
N LEU A 69 -28.88 2.00 3.37
CA LEU A 69 -27.89 2.84 2.70
C LEU A 69 -27.86 4.22 3.36
N VAL A 70 -26.68 4.64 3.80
CA VAL A 70 -26.44 5.92 4.47
C VAL A 70 -25.59 6.81 3.55
N PRO A 71 -26.03 8.03 3.19
CA PRO A 71 -25.20 8.96 2.42
C PRO A 71 -23.91 9.28 3.18
N GLY A 72 -22.79 9.41 2.46
CA GLY A 72 -21.51 9.74 3.10
C GLY A 72 -21.38 11.22 3.46
N ASP A 73 -20.87 11.52 4.65
CA ASP A 73 -20.53 12.87 5.09
C ASP A 73 -19.02 13.03 5.29
N PHE A 74 -18.36 13.51 4.23
CA PHE A 74 -16.90 13.68 4.22
C PHE A 74 -16.38 14.72 5.22
N LYS A 75 -17.22 15.66 5.69
CA LYS A 75 -16.77 16.63 6.70
C LYS A 75 -16.50 15.92 8.03
N LYS A 76 -17.39 15.00 8.42
CA LYS A 76 -17.22 14.17 9.63
C LYS A 76 -16.00 13.26 9.51
N TYR A 77 -15.80 12.63 8.35
CA TYR A 77 -14.68 11.72 8.12
C TYR A 77 -13.34 12.45 8.16
N SER A 78 -13.25 13.62 7.53
CA SER A 78 -12.04 14.46 7.57
C SER A 78 -11.73 14.94 8.98
N LYS A 79 -12.74 15.27 9.79
CA LYS A 79 -12.54 15.63 11.21
C LYS A 79 -11.93 14.48 12.00
N ALA A 80 -12.53 13.28 11.93
CA ALA A 80 -12.00 12.10 12.61
C ALA A 80 -10.59 11.70 12.10
N SER A 81 -10.32 11.91 10.81
CA SER A 81 -8.99 11.72 10.24
C SER A 81 -7.96 12.71 10.80
N ALA A 82 -8.35 13.96 11.02
CA ALA A 82 -7.49 14.98 11.62
C ALA A 82 -7.13 14.64 13.08
N GLU A 83 -8.09 14.09 13.84
CA GLU A 83 -7.85 13.55 15.19
C GLU A 83 -6.83 12.40 15.14
N LEU A 84 -7.01 11.42 14.25
CA LEU A 84 -6.03 10.34 14.03
C LEU A 84 -4.65 10.89 13.66
N LYS A 85 -4.58 11.87 12.76
CA LYS A 85 -3.32 12.51 12.34
C LYS A 85 -2.59 13.15 13.53
N SER A 86 -3.32 13.81 14.44
CA SER A 86 -2.74 14.39 15.65
C SER A 86 -2.12 13.32 16.56
N ILE A 87 -2.83 12.21 16.76
CA ILE A 87 -2.34 11.05 17.52
C ILE A 87 -1.08 10.50 16.88
N VAL A 88 -1.09 10.26 15.56
CA VAL A 88 0.06 9.75 14.80
C VAL A 88 1.29 10.64 14.98
N LYS A 89 1.14 11.96 14.89
CA LYS A 89 2.24 12.92 15.03
C LYS A 89 2.89 12.91 16.42
N ALA A 90 2.17 12.47 17.45
CA ALA A 90 2.72 12.34 18.79
C ALA A 90 3.66 11.13 18.95
N PHE A 91 3.51 10.09 18.12
CA PHE A 91 4.39 8.90 18.11
C PHE A 91 5.49 9.02 17.07
N ASP A 92 5.20 9.66 15.94
CA ASP A 92 6.15 9.92 14.87
C ASP A 92 5.86 11.28 14.21
N PRO A 93 6.66 12.33 14.49
CA PRO A 93 6.52 13.62 13.81
C PRO A 93 6.64 13.52 12.28
N GLY A 94 7.34 12.52 11.76
CA GLY A 94 7.47 12.20 10.33
C GLY A 94 6.34 11.31 9.80
N GLY A 95 5.43 10.85 10.65
CA GLY A 95 4.35 9.94 10.29
C GLY A 95 3.43 10.54 9.23
N VAL A 96 2.96 9.69 8.30
CA VAL A 96 2.16 10.11 7.14
C VAL A 96 0.79 9.46 7.15
N MET A 97 -0.22 10.23 6.76
CA MET A 97 -1.54 9.70 6.42
C MET A 97 -1.49 9.22 4.97
N TYR A 98 -1.82 7.95 4.74
CA TYR A 98 -1.94 7.37 3.39
C TYR A 98 -3.35 7.55 2.83
N SER A 99 -4.35 7.46 3.70
CA SER A 99 -5.76 7.76 3.43
C SER A 99 -6.38 8.51 4.61
N LEU A 100 -7.71 8.65 4.65
CA LEU A 100 -8.39 9.23 5.81
C LEU A 100 -8.27 8.35 7.06
N ASP A 101 -8.15 7.04 6.90
CA ASP A 101 -8.18 6.03 7.94
C ASP A 101 -6.88 5.24 8.14
N GLU A 102 -5.89 5.44 7.26
CA GLU A 102 -4.65 4.67 7.26
C GLU A 102 -3.43 5.58 7.45
N ALA A 103 -2.57 5.25 8.41
CA ALA A 103 -1.37 6.00 8.73
C ALA A 103 -0.15 5.09 8.86
N TYR A 104 1.00 5.58 8.40
CA TYR A 104 2.29 4.89 8.48
C TYR A 104 3.23 5.66 9.39
N LEU A 105 3.88 4.94 10.30
CA LEU A 105 4.79 5.48 11.31
C LEU A 105 6.11 4.74 11.28
N ASP A 106 7.19 5.48 11.50
CA ASP A 106 8.47 4.95 11.94
C ASP A 106 8.57 5.10 13.47
N LEU A 107 8.26 4.03 14.18
CA LEU A 107 8.34 4.01 15.64
C LEU A 107 9.78 3.85 16.17
N THR A 108 10.77 3.67 15.28
CA THR A 108 12.16 3.43 15.69
C THR A 108 12.68 4.50 16.66
N PRO A 109 12.56 5.82 16.40
CA PRO A 109 13.07 6.85 17.30
C PRO A 109 12.30 6.86 18.63
N TYR A 110 10.97 6.74 18.56
CA TYR A 110 10.09 6.75 19.73
C TYR A 110 10.40 5.58 20.70
N LEU A 111 10.52 4.37 20.16
CA LEU A 111 10.80 3.17 20.93
C LEU A 111 12.19 3.19 21.56
N ARG A 112 13.20 3.76 20.88
CA ARG A 112 14.55 3.95 21.44
C ARG A 112 14.54 4.88 22.65
N ASN A 113 13.84 6.01 22.54
CA ASN A 113 13.71 6.97 23.63
C ASN A 113 13.05 6.35 24.86
N LEU A 114 12.08 5.44 24.67
CA LEU A 114 11.46 4.69 25.76
C LEU A 114 12.37 3.60 26.37
N ALA A 115 13.25 2.99 25.58
CA ALA A 115 14.02 1.82 26.01
C ALA A 115 15.20 2.14 26.96
N ASN A 116 15.91 3.26 26.77
CA ASN A 116 16.78 3.94 27.76
C ASN A 116 17.62 5.03 27.04
N PRO A 117 17.40 6.33 27.29
CA PRO A 117 18.12 7.38 26.57
C PRO A 117 19.60 7.56 26.99
N ARG A 118 20.05 6.99 28.12
CA ARG A 118 21.39 7.26 28.71
C ARG A 118 22.46 6.20 28.48
N LYS A 119 22.19 5.09 27.79
CA LYS A 119 23.11 3.93 27.74
C LYS A 119 23.32 3.27 26.38
N ILE A 120 22.77 3.83 25.29
CA ILE A 120 22.94 3.23 23.96
C ILE A 120 23.90 4.13 23.15
N PRO A 121 25.12 3.66 22.83
CA PRO A 121 26.00 4.35 21.87
C PRO A 121 25.25 4.63 20.58
N ARG A 122 25.47 5.79 19.94
CA ARG A 122 24.76 6.17 18.69
C ARG A 122 24.88 5.12 17.58
N ASP A 123 25.93 4.31 17.64
CA ASP A 123 26.27 3.31 16.61
C ASP A 123 25.70 1.92 16.93
N PHE A 124 25.18 1.71 18.15
CA PHE A 124 24.53 0.46 18.55
C PHE A 124 23.02 0.59 18.36
N ASN A 125 22.48 -0.21 17.44
CA ASN A 125 21.05 -0.20 17.13
C ASN A 125 20.43 -1.53 17.58
N PRO A 126 20.19 -1.76 18.88
CA PRO A 126 19.60 -3.02 19.33
C PRO A 126 18.17 -3.15 18.79
N PRO A 127 17.74 -4.35 18.37
CA PRO A 127 16.36 -4.57 17.97
C PRO A 127 15.42 -4.25 19.13
N VAL A 128 14.35 -3.49 18.85
CA VAL A 128 13.35 -3.15 19.86
C VAL A 128 12.66 -4.43 20.34
N SER A 129 12.45 -4.55 21.65
CA SER A 129 11.69 -5.65 22.25
C SER A 129 10.26 -5.69 21.67
N PRO A 130 9.78 -6.86 21.17
CA PRO A 130 8.41 -7.03 20.71
C PRO A 130 7.37 -6.62 21.75
N ALA A 131 7.66 -6.82 23.04
CA ALA A 131 6.77 -6.43 24.13
C ALA A 131 6.62 -4.90 24.25
N LEU A 132 7.70 -4.14 24.03
CA LEU A 132 7.64 -2.67 24.03
C LEU A 132 6.86 -2.15 22.82
N ALA A 133 7.09 -2.73 21.64
CA ALA A 133 6.33 -2.41 20.43
C ALA A 133 4.83 -2.71 20.61
N ALA A 134 4.47 -3.84 21.22
CA ALA A 134 3.08 -4.20 21.52
C ALA A 134 2.43 -3.21 22.50
N ARG A 135 3.16 -2.76 23.54
CA ARG A 135 2.68 -1.73 24.46
C ARG A 135 2.39 -0.40 23.76
N VAL A 136 3.29 0.03 22.86
CA VAL A 136 3.07 1.27 22.09
C VAL A 136 1.90 1.13 21.11
N ALA A 137 1.75 -0.02 20.45
CA ALA A 137 0.59 -0.29 19.59
C ALA A 137 -0.74 -0.24 20.38
N ALA A 138 -0.77 -0.81 21.58
CA ALA A 138 -1.94 -0.75 22.47
C ALA A 138 -2.26 0.68 22.90
N GLU A 139 -1.22 1.47 23.21
CA GLU A 139 -1.36 2.86 23.58
C GLU A 139 -1.90 3.72 22.42
N ILE A 140 -1.41 3.50 21.18
CA ILE A 140 -1.97 4.16 19.98
C ILE A 140 -3.47 3.85 19.87
N ARG A 141 -3.87 2.57 19.96
CA ARG A 141 -5.28 2.17 19.88
C ARG A 141 -6.14 2.79 20.98
N ARG A 142 -5.63 2.83 22.22
CA ARG A 142 -6.29 3.47 23.36
C ARG A 142 -6.50 4.96 23.11
N ARG A 143 -5.48 5.67 22.61
CA ARG A 143 -5.60 7.09 22.26
C ARG A 143 -6.59 7.32 21.12
N VAL A 144 -6.56 6.50 20.08
CA VAL A 144 -7.56 6.55 19.00
C VAL A 144 -8.96 6.45 19.58
N ARG A 145 -9.23 5.42 20.40
CA ARG A 145 -10.54 5.26 21.03
C ARG A 145 -10.97 6.46 21.86
N ASN A 146 -10.08 6.99 22.68
CA ASN A 146 -10.42 8.07 23.60
C ASN A 146 -10.61 9.41 22.88
N GLU A 147 -9.69 9.76 21.98
CA GLU A 147 -9.66 11.08 21.33
C GLU A 147 -10.66 11.19 20.18
N THR A 148 -11.03 10.08 19.52
CA THR A 148 -12.04 10.07 18.44
C THR A 148 -13.45 9.75 18.93
N GLN A 149 -13.65 9.72 20.26
CA GLN A 149 -14.94 9.44 20.91
C GLN A 149 -15.51 8.07 20.57
N GLY A 150 -14.66 7.04 20.59
CA GLY A 150 -15.06 5.63 20.53
C GLY A 150 -14.78 4.91 19.21
N LEU A 151 -14.12 5.52 18.23
CA LEU A 151 -13.69 4.79 17.03
C LEU A 151 -12.55 3.83 17.38
N THR A 152 -12.46 2.70 16.66
CA THR A 152 -11.40 1.71 16.87
C THR A 152 -10.47 1.66 15.67
N ALA A 153 -9.23 1.25 15.94
CA ALA A 153 -8.23 0.99 14.92
C ALA A 153 -7.52 -0.32 15.22
N SER A 154 -7.06 -0.94 14.14
CA SER A 154 -6.12 -2.05 14.21
C SER A 154 -4.70 -1.54 13.96
N VAL A 155 -3.72 -2.04 14.73
CA VAL A 155 -2.34 -1.59 14.65
C VAL A 155 -1.40 -2.75 14.39
N GLY A 156 -0.73 -2.72 13.25
CA GLY A 156 0.30 -3.69 12.88
C GLY A 156 1.69 -3.10 13.04
N VAL A 157 2.64 -3.90 13.51
CA VAL A 157 4.04 -3.51 13.69
C VAL A 157 4.95 -4.53 13.02
N GLY A 158 5.96 -4.06 12.28
CA GLY A 158 6.89 -4.94 11.57
C GLY A 158 8.20 -4.25 11.15
N GLY A 159 9.13 -5.05 10.63
CA GLY A 159 10.45 -4.58 10.18
C GLY A 159 10.45 -3.85 8.84
N ALA A 160 9.34 -3.89 8.12
CA ALA A 160 9.09 -3.19 6.86
C ALA A 160 7.63 -2.70 6.87
N ARG A 161 7.33 -1.61 6.13
CA ARG A 161 5.99 -1.00 6.13
C ARG A 161 4.92 -1.95 5.60
N PHE A 162 5.21 -2.69 4.54
CA PHE A 162 4.24 -3.64 4.00
C PHE A 162 3.95 -4.78 4.99
N ILE A 163 4.96 -5.22 5.77
CA ILE A 163 4.78 -6.23 6.83
C ILE A 163 3.90 -5.66 7.95
N ALA A 164 4.14 -4.41 8.36
CA ALA A 164 3.30 -3.73 9.34
C ALA A 164 1.85 -3.58 8.85
N LYS A 165 1.63 -3.27 7.57
CA LYS A 165 0.28 -3.25 6.97
C LYS A 165 -0.39 -4.62 7.03
N MET A 166 0.31 -5.67 6.63
CA MET A 166 -0.22 -7.05 6.69
C MET A 166 -0.55 -7.46 8.12
N ALA A 167 0.29 -7.08 9.09
CA ALA A 167 0.05 -7.35 10.49
C ALA A 167 -1.21 -6.62 11.01
N ALA A 168 -1.43 -5.37 10.56
CA ALA A 168 -2.62 -4.61 10.92
C ALA A 168 -3.90 -5.29 10.39
N ASP A 169 -3.86 -5.75 9.14
CA ASP A 169 -4.99 -6.44 8.50
C ASP A 169 -5.31 -7.79 9.13
N ALA A 170 -4.29 -8.55 9.53
CA ALA A 170 -4.43 -9.90 10.06
C ALA A 170 -5.23 -9.99 11.37
N ASN A 171 -5.28 -8.90 12.15
CA ASN A 171 -5.96 -8.86 13.44
C ASN A 171 -7.07 -7.81 13.51
N LYS A 172 -7.71 -7.49 12.37
CA LYS A 172 -8.92 -6.65 12.34
C LYS A 172 -10.16 -7.44 12.82
N PRO A 173 -11.15 -6.78 13.46
CA PRO A 173 -11.15 -5.39 13.95
C PRO A 173 -10.54 -5.22 15.33
N ASP A 174 -10.20 -3.97 15.68
CA ASP A 174 -9.79 -3.55 17.03
C ASP A 174 -8.74 -4.48 17.64
N GLY A 175 -7.74 -4.84 16.84
CA GLY A 175 -6.66 -5.73 17.26
C GLY A 175 -5.30 -5.15 16.95
N GLN A 176 -4.28 -5.91 17.30
CA GLN A 176 -2.90 -5.54 16.97
C GLN A 176 -2.05 -6.78 16.77
N LEU A 177 -1.01 -6.66 15.96
CA LEU A 177 -0.06 -7.73 15.74
C LEU A 177 1.34 -7.15 15.56
N VAL A 178 2.29 -7.66 16.33
CA VAL A 178 3.72 -7.33 16.20
C VAL A 178 4.38 -8.52 15.54
N ILE A 179 5.02 -8.29 14.39
CA ILE A 179 5.85 -9.27 13.71
C ILE A 179 7.31 -8.98 14.06
N PRO A 180 7.96 -9.80 14.90
CA PRO A 180 9.37 -9.62 15.24
C PRO A 180 10.26 -9.65 14.01
N HIS A 181 11.35 -8.87 14.02
CA HIS A 181 12.28 -8.80 12.88
C HIS A 181 12.79 -10.17 12.41
N LYS A 182 13.07 -11.08 13.35
CA LYS A 182 13.57 -12.43 13.05
C LYS A 182 12.52 -13.32 12.37
N GLU A 183 11.25 -13.03 12.59
CA GLU A 183 10.12 -13.81 12.07
C GLU A 183 9.53 -13.20 10.80
N GLY A 184 9.84 -11.93 10.49
CA GLY A 184 9.24 -11.20 9.38
C GLY A 184 9.36 -11.89 8.02
N LEU A 185 10.52 -12.48 7.71
CA LEU A 185 10.72 -13.20 6.45
C LEU A 185 9.88 -14.48 6.38
N THR A 186 9.87 -15.27 7.47
CA THR A 186 9.06 -16.48 7.59
C THR A 186 7.57 -16.15 7.48
N PHE A 187 7.14 -15.10 8.18
CA PHE A 187 5.76 -14.59 8.13
C PHE A 187 5.39 -14.26 6.69
N VAL A 188 6.13 -13.38 6.02
CA VAL A 188 5.80 -12.92 4.66
C VAL A 188 5.77 -14.07 3.65
N ARG A 189 6.74 -14.99 3.70
CA ARG A 189 6.85 -16.12 2.74
C ARG A 189 5.64 -17.05 2.77
N SER A 190 5.02 -17.24 3.94
CA SER A 190 3.82 -18.07 4.10
C SER A 190 2.55 -17.46 3.48
N GLN A 191 2.58 -16.18 3.12
CA GLN A 191 1.38 -15.44 2.74
C GLN A 191 1.06 -15.63 1.25
N SER A 192 -0.22 -15.57 0.92
CA SER A 192 -0.65 -15.46 -0.47
C SER A 192 -0.09 -14.17 -1.08
N ILE A 193 0.34 -14.21 -2.35
CA ILE A 193 0.75 -13.01 -3.08
C ILE A 193 -0.36 -11.93 -3.09
N ARG A 194 -1.63 -12.35 -2.99
CA ARG A 194 -2.77 -11.44 -3.02
C ARG A 194 -2.89 -10.60 -1.75
N ALA A 195 -2.29 -11.03 -0.65
CA ALA A 195 -2.24 -10.29 0.61
C ALA A 195 -1.26 -9.10 0.56
N ILE A 196 -0.36 -9.07 -0.42
CA ILE A 196 0.64 -8.00 -0.55
C ILE A 196 0.01 -6.76 -1.19
N GLY A 197 0.16 -5.61 -0.54
CA GLY A 197 -0.19 -4.30 -1.11
C GLY A 197 0.51 -4.08 -2.46
N GLY A 198 -0.24 -3.68 -3.48
CA GLY A 198 0.28 -3.54 -4.85
C GLY A 198 0.00 -4.74 -5.77
N ILE A 199 -0.38 -5.91 -5.23
CA ILE A 199 -0.80 -7.08 -6.02
C ILE A 199 -2.33 -7.15 -6.12
N GLY A 200 -2.85 -6.64 -7.25
CA GLY A 200 -4.26 -6.73 -7.61
C GLY A 200 -4.63 -8.04 -8.33
N LYS A 201 -5.93 -8.25 -8.56
CA LYS A 201 -6.48 -9.46 -9.21
C LYS A 201 -5.82 -9.80 -10.56
N ALA A 202 -5.47 -8.79 -11.36
CA ALA A 202 -4.84 -9.00 -12.66
C ALA A 202 -3.42 -9.56 -12.51
N THR A 203 -2.61 -8.96 -11.64
CA THR A 203 -1.25 -9.42 -11.32
C THR A 203 -1.26 -10.79 -10.65
N GLU A 204 -2.17 -11.00 -9.69
CA GLU A 204 -2.42 -12.30 -9.07
C GLU A 204 -2.72 -13.37 -10.11
N ARG A 205 -3.62 -13.11 -11.06
CA ARG A 205 -3.98 -14.06 -12.13
C ARG A 205 -2.80 -14.37 -13.06
N ALA A 206 -2.03 -13.36 -13.44
CA ALA A 206 -0.86 -13.55 -14.30
C ALA A 206 0.20 -14.44 -13.62
N LEU A 207 0.48 -14.18 -12.33
CA LEU A 207 1.39 -14.99 -11.51
C LEU A 207 0.83 -16.41 -11.27
N ALA A 208 -0.46 -16.55 -11.02
CA ALA A 208 -1.11 -17.84 -10.86
C ALA A 208 -1.03 -18.70 -12.14
N GLY A 209 -1.01 -18.08 -13.32
CA GLY A 209 -0.82 -18.77 -14.61
C GLY A 209 0.53 -19.48 -14.75
N ILE A 210 1.51 -19.12 -13.92
CA ILE A 210 2.80 -19.81 -13.81
C ILE A 210 2.99 -20.46 -12.42
N ASN A 211 1.88 -20.82 -11.74
CA ASN A 211 1.83 -21.47 -10.43
C ASN A 211 2.43 -20.68 -9.26
N ILE A 212 2.51 -19.36 -9.38
CA ILE A 212 2.97 -18.48 -8.31
C ILE A 212 1.77 -17.97 -7.52
N THR A 213 1.58 -18.50 -6.31
CA THR A 213 0.41 -18.19 -5.45
C THR A 213 0.80 -17.67 -4.06
N THR A 214 2.03 -17.95 -3.61
CA THR A 214 2.58 -17.49 -2.33
C THR A 214 3.80 -16.59 -2.54
N VAL A 215 4.15 -15.82 -1.52
CA VAL A 215 5.37 -14.99 -1.57
C VAL A 215 6.63 -15.86 -1.61
N GLN A 216 6.62 -17.05 -1.01
CA GLN A 216 7.71 -18.02 -1.13
C GLN A 216 7.95 -18.40 -2.60
N HIS A 217 6.90 -18.63 -3.40
CA HIS A 217 7.06 -18.94 -4.82
C HIS A 217 7.74 -17.79 -5.61
N LEU A 218 7.52 -16.53 -5.23
CA LEU A 218 8.22 -15.39 -5.87
C LEU A 218 9.75 -15.51 -5.73
N TRP A 219 10.23 -16.10 -4.63
CA TRP A 219 11.66 -16.35 -4.40
C TRP A 219 12.14 -17.61 -5.13
N ASP A 220 11.42 -18.72 -4.97
CA ASP A 220 11.85 -20.04 -5.48
C ASP A 220 11.88 -20.06 -7.01
N ASP A 221 10.85 -19.50 -7.65
CA ASP A 221 10.67 -19.44 -9.10
C ASP A 221 11.04 -18.07 -9.69
N ARG A 222 11.89 -17.29 -9.01
CA ARG A 222 12.26 -15.91 -9.42
C ARG A 222 12.73 -15.77 -10.86
N ILE A 223 13.33 -16.81 -11.45
CA ILE A 223 13.75 -16.82 -12.87
C ILE A 223 12.52 -16.83 -13.79
N ARG A 224 11.51 -17.67 -13.49
CA ARG A 224 10.24 -17.69 -14.25
C ARG A 224 9.46 -16.40 -14.05
N VAL A 225 9.45 -15.86 -12.83
CA VAL A 225 8.83 -14.55 -12.53
C VAL A 225 9.53 -13.45 -13.34
N ARG A 226 10.86 -13.48 -13.47
CA ARG A 226 11.62 -12.54 -14.31
C ARG A 226 11.21 -12.64 -15.78
N ALA A 227 11.17 -13.85 -16.34
CA ALA A 227 10.80 -14.06 -17.74
C ALA A 227 9.35 -13.60 -18.03
N LEU A 228 8.41 -13.89 -17.12
CA LEU A 228 7.04 -13.36 -17.21
C LEU A 228 7.04 -11.83 -17.19
N CYS A 229 7.78 -11.21 -16.26
CA CYS A 229 7.87 -9.77 -16.19
C CYS A 229 8.47 -9.15 -17.46
N GLU A 230 9.46 -9.78 -18.08
CA GLU A 230 10.03 -9.31 -19.35
C GLU A 230 9.02 -9.41 -20.50
N ALA A 231 8.34 -10.56 -20.63
CA ALA A 231 7.31 -10.77 -21.65
C ALA A 231 6.13 -9.79 -21.54
N LEU A 232 5.80 -9.34 -20.31
CA LEU A 232 4.74 -8.37 -20.05
C LEU A 232 5.24 -6.93 -19.94
N SER A 233 6.52 -6.67 -20.20
CA SER A 233 7.15 -5.35 -20.01
C SER A 233 7.03 -4.78 -18.57
N TRP A 234 6.95 -5.65 -17.57
CA TRP A 234 6.82 -5.38 -16.14
C TRP A 234 8.16 -5.30 -15.39
N TYR A 235 9.14 -4.64 -15.98
CA TYR A 235 10.51 -4.60 -15.45
C TYR A 235 10.59 -4.06 -14.00
N GLU A 236 9.87 -2.99 -13.68
CA GLU A 236 9.81 -2.44 -12.31
C GLU A 236 9.09 -3.36 -11.32
N ARG A 237 8.12 -4.16 -11.79
CA ARG A 237 7.38 -5.08 -10.91
C ARG A 237 8.25 -6.26 -10.49
N PHE A 238 9.21 -6.67 -11.31
CA PHE A 238 10.15 -7.71 -10.92
C PHE A 238 10.96 -7.30 -9.68
N HIS A 239 11.45 -6.05 -9.64
CA HIS A 239 12.16 -5.55 -8.46
C HIS A 239 11.26 -5.49 -7.23
N PHE A 240 10.00 -5.08 -7.40
CA PHE A 240 9.00 -5.13 -6.34
C PHE A 240 8.77 -6.56 -5.82
N PHE A 241 8.56 -7.55 -6.70
CA PHE A 241 8.37 -8.94 -6.30
C PHE A 241 9.59 -9.51 -5.57
N LEU A 242 10.79 -9.19 -6.07
CA LEU A 242 12.03 -9.62 -5.44
C LEU A 242 12.18 -9.01 -4.04
N ALA A 243 11.95 -7.70 -3.89
CA ALA A 243 12.00 -7.02 -2.59
C ALA A 243 11.02 -7.64 -1.59
N VAL A 244 9.76 -7.85 -1.99
CA VAL A 244 8.73 -8.48 -1.15
C VAL A 244 9.15 -9.90 -0.73
N SER A 245 9.67 -10.71 -1.65
CA SER A 245 10.13 -12.08 -1.37
C SER A 245 11.31 -12.16 -0.39
N MET A 246 12.02 -11.03 -0.22
CA MET A 246 13.12 -10.85 0.73
C MET A 246 12.69 -10.12 2.02
N GLY A 247 11.41 -9.77 2.17
CA GLY A 247 10.92 -9.04 3.35
C GLY A 247 11.30 -7.56 3.37
N LEU A 248 11.58 -6.95 2.21
CA LEU A 248 12.04 -5.57 2.08
C LEU A 248 10.96 -4.65 1.51
N ASP A 249 10.92 -3.40 1.97
CA ASP A 249 10.12 -2.36 1.32
C ASP A 249 10.68 -2.08 -0.08
N TYR A 250 9.80 -1.91 -1.07
CA TYR A 250 10.16 -1.46 -2.40
C TYR A 250 9.98 0.06 -2.51
N VAL A 251 10.97 0.75 -3.06
CA VAL A 251 10.91 2.19 -3.36
C VAL A 251 11.28 2.37 -4.83
N ALA A 252 10.34 2.87 -5.65
CA ALA A 252 10.59 3.11 -7.07
C ALA A 252 11.48 4.35 -7.27
N SER A 253 12.38 4.33 -8.25
CA SER A 253 13.41 5.35 -8.50
C SER A 253 12.90 6.67 -9.13
N ASN A 254 11.66 6.75 -9.61
CA ASN A 254 11.10 7.91 -10.34
C ASN A 254 10.13 8.80 -9.53
N ASP A 255 10.04 8.63 -8.22
CA ASP A 255 9.07 9.40 -7.42
C ASP A 255 9.66 10.68 -6.83
N GLN A 256 9.82 11.72 -7.66
CA GLN A 256 9.90 13.12 -7.19
C GLN A 256 8.50 13.75 -7.04
N SER A 257 7.41 12.98 -7.23
CA SER A 257 6.03 13.47 -7.24
C SER A 257 5.32 13.42 -5.89
N THR A 258 5.98 12.98 -4.82
CA THR A 258 5.44 13.06 -3.46
C THR A 258 5.49 14.47 -2.84
N ILE A 259 5.81 15.50 -3.63
CA ILE A 259 5.41 16.89 -3.37
C ILE A 259 4.05 17.12 -4.02
N ARG A 260 2.98 16.58 -3.42
CA ARG A 260 1.59 17.07 -3.42
C ARG A 260 0.69 15.93 -2.98
N GLY A 261 0.26 15.97 -1.72
CA GLY A 261 -0.99 15.33 -1.34
C GLY A 261 -2.10 15.97 -2.15
N SER A 262 -2.76 15.20 -3.01
CA SER A 262 -4.04 15.58 -3.60
C SER A 262 -4.84 14.30 -3.88
N PRO A 263 -5.96 14.06 -3.19
CA PRO A 263 -6.90 13.02 -3.59
C PRO A 263 -7.53 13.38 -4.95
N PRO A 264 -7.96 12.39 -5.75
CA PRO A 264 -8.66 12.67 -6.99
C PRO A 264 -10.05 13.25 -6.65
N ASN A 265 -10.24 14.54 -7.00
CA ASN A 265 -11.46 15.36 -6.88
C ASN A 265 -11.95 15.76 -5.48
N SER A 266 -11.47 16.91 -4.99
CA SER A 266 -12.32 17.96 -4.39
C SER A 266 -11.54 19.28 -4.29
N GLN A 267 -12.17 20.38 -4.70
CA GLN A 267 -11.62 21.74 -4.71
C GLN A 267 -11.09 22.20 -3.33
N ALA A 268 -9.95 22.93 -3.37
CA ALA A 268 -9.39 23.90 -2.42
C ALA A 268 -9.15 23.49 -0.94
N PHE A 269 -7.93 23.66 -0.42
CA PHE A 269 -7.52 24.78 0.46
C PHE A 269 -6.05 24.63 0.97
N SER A 270 -5.32 25.74 0.79
CA SER A 270 -4.10 26.30 1.43
C SER A 270 -2.94 25.44 1.93
N ASP A 271 -1.76 25.93 1.54
CA ASP A 271 -0.38 25.57 1.91
C ASP A 271 -0.07 25.56 3.41
N ASP A 272 0.77 24.60 3.83
CA ASP A 272 1.69 24.81 4.93
C ASP A 272 3.03 24.12 4.63
N SER A 273 4.07 24.94 4.48
CA SER A 273 5.39 24.56 3.96
C SER A 273 6.43 24.55 5.08
N ASN A 274 6.41 23.55 5.96
CA ASN A 274 7.59 23.19 6.75
C ASN A 274 7.45 21.80 7.42
N ALA A 275 7.89 20.75 6.72
CA ALA A 275 8.19 19.45 7.32
C ALA A 275 9.35 18.76 6.56
N PRO A 276 10.27 18.07 7.25
CA PRO A 276 11.41 17.43 6.61
C PRO A 276 10.96 16.31 5.66
N LYS A 277 11.45 16.40 4.42
CA LYS A 277 11.05 15.58 3.26
C LYS A 277 11.75 14.21 3.30
N ALA A 278 11.02 13.19 3.77
CA ALA A 278 11.27 11.80 3.41
C ALA A 278 9.93 11.20 3.00
N ALA A 279 9.62 11.29 1.71
CA ALA A 279 8.36 10.80 1.19
C ALA A 279 8.41 9.29 0.89
N ILE A 280 7.33 8.62 1.28
CA ILE A 280 7.16 7.17 1.21
C ILE A 280 6.39 6.84 -0.07
N CYS A 281 6.99 6.04 -0.96
CA CYS A 281 6.30 5.50 -2.12
C CYS A 281 5.90 4.04 -1.81
N ILE A 282 4.68 3.83 -1.33
CA ILE A 282 3.99 2.55 -1.50
C ILE A 282 3.19 2.73 -2.78
N PRO A 283 3.44 1.95 -3.85
CA PRO A 283 2.74 2.16 -5.11
C PRO A 283 1.23 2.13 -4.84
N PRO A 284 0.49 3.20 -5.16
CA PRO A 284 -0.96 3.15 -5.04
C PRO A 284 -1.49 1.98 -5.86
N ARG A 285 -2.68 1.50 -5.51
CA ARG A 285 -3.39 0.53 -6.34
C ARG A 285 -3.77 1.23 -7.65
N VAL A 286 -2.83 1.30 -8.58
CA VAL A 286 -3.01 1.92 -9.89
C VAL A 286 -3.87 0.99 -10.73
N ALA A 287 -5.04 1.48 -11.11
CA ALA A 287 -5.81 0.91 -12.20
C ALA A 287 -4.96 0.98 -13.48
N ILE A 288 -4.93 -0.14 -14.20
CA ILE A 288 -4.34 -0.38 -15.53
C ILE A 288 -4.04 0.91 -16.34
N GLY A 289 -2.74 1.23 -16.55
CA GLY A 289 -2.29 2.17 -17.60
C GLY A 289 -0.93 2.88 -17.40
N CYS A 290 -0.04 2.77 -18.41
CA CYS A 290 1.04 3.70 -18.85
C CYS A 290 2.56 3.41 -18.60
N GLU A 291 3.34 3.66 -19.66
CA GLU A 291 4.76 3.30 -19.98
C GLU A 291 5.80 4.47 -19.83
N ARG A 292 7.09 4.20 -20.16
CA ARG A 292 8.40 4.88 -19.89
C ARG A 292 8.79 6.09 -20.81
N THR A 293 9.70 7.02 -20.39
CA THR A 293 10.36 8.02 -21.28
C THR A 293 11.76 8.59 -20.87
N PHE A 294 12.47 9.14 -21.90
CA PHE A 294 13.84 9.69 -22.12
C PHE A 294 14.20 11.04 -21.43
N PRO A 295 15.48 11.51 -21.43
CA PRO A 295 15.88 12.78 -20.82
C PRO A 295 15.38 14.04 -21.56
N ALA A 296 15.16 15.12 -20.80
CA ALA A 296 14.44 16.31 -21.25
C ALA A 296 15.26 17.24 -22.17
N THR A 297 14.62 17.70 -23.26
CA THR A 297 14.98 18.88 -24.06
C THR A 297 13.70 19.64 -24.40
N SER A 298 13.75 20.97 -24.47
CA SER A 298 12.60 21.83 -24.83
C SER A 298 12.59 22.23 -26.32
N ASN A 299 13.58 21.80 -27.09
CA ASN A 299 13.65 22.11 -28.53
C ASN A 299 12.79 21.10 -29.32
N LYS A 300 11.65 21.56 -29.83
CA LYS A 300 10.70 20.72 -30.61
C LYS A 300 11.34 20.07 -31.85
N ARG A 301 12.35 20.69 -32.49
CA ARG A 301 13.06 20.10 -33.64
C ARG A 301 13.98 18.95 -33.22
N ILE A 302 14.56 19.01 -32.02
CA ILE A 302 15.40 17.94 -31.45
C ILE A 302 14.56 16.72 -31.08
N LEU A 303 13.37 16.93 -30.50
CA LEU A 303 12.43 15.85 -30.17
C LEU A 303 11.96 15.07 -31.41
N TYR A 304 11.61 15.76 -32.50
CA TYR A 304 11.20 15.09 -33.75
C TYR A 304 12.37 14.41 -34.47
N HIS A 305 13.58 14.95 -34.40
CA HIS A 305 14.78 14.34 -34.98
C HIS A 305 15.21 13.07 -34.22
N TRP A 306 15.09 13.03 -32.89
CA TRP A 306 15.37 11.82 -32.10
C TRP A 306 14.38 10.69 -32.39
N LEU A 307 13.10 11.01 -32.59
CA LEU A 307 12.07 10.04 -33.00
C LEU A 307 12.37 9.40 -34.37
N SER A 308 12.82 10.19 -35.36
CA SER A 308 13.10 9.66 -36.70
C SER A 308 14.41 8.86 -36.78
N LEU A 309 15.46 9.25 -36.03
CA LEU A 309 16.72 8.49 -35.94
C LEU A 309 16.53 7.12 -35.26
N ILE A 310 15.73 7.05 -34.20
CA ILE A 310 15.41 5.78 -33.50
C ILE A 310 14.64 4.84 -34.43
N SER A 311 13.65 5.36 -35.18
CA SER A 311 12.87 4.56 -36.13
C SER A 311 13.73 4.01 -37.29
N ARG A 312 14.70 4.77 -37.78
CA ARG A 312 15.56 4.38 -38.91
C ARG A 312 16.62 3.35 -38.50
N SER A 313 17.24 3.54 -37.33
CA SER A 313 18.20 2.58 -36.75
C SER A 313 17.57 1.20 -36.54
N ILE A 314 16.37 1.15 -35.96
CA ILE A 314 15.66 -0.11 -35.69
C ILE A 314 15.32 -0.84 -37.01
N SER A 315 14.91 -0.10 -38.04
CA SER A 315 14.58 -0.70 -39.34
C SER A 315 15.81 -1.28 -40.05
N GLU A 316 16.96 -0.60 -39.99
CA GLU A 316 18.22 -1.07 -40.59
C GLU A 316 18.83 -2.26 -39.84
N ASP A 317 18.68 -2.31 -38.51
CA ASP A 317 19.14 -3.43 -37.68
C ASP A 317 18.30 -4.70 -37.93
N ILE A 318 16.99 -4.55 -38.12
CA ILE A 318 16.09 -5.65 -38.50
C ILE A 318 16.47 -6.18 -39.89
N ALA A 319 16.69 -5.31 -40.87
CA ALA A 319 17.07 -5.72 -42.23
C ALA A 319 18.43 -6.44 -42.27
N ARG A 320 19.44 -5.96 -41.51
CA ARG A 320 20.75 -6.61 -41.40
C ARG A 320 20.69 -7.97 -40.70
N ALA A 321 19.86 -8.11 -39.67
CA ALA A 321 19.65 -9.39 -38.99
C ALA A 321 19.02 -10.42 -39.93
N GLN A 322 17.99 -10.04 -40.70
CA GLN A 322 17.32 -10.93 -41.63
C GLN A 322 18.21 -11.38 -42.79
N ALA A 323 19.07 -10.50 -43.32
CA ALA A 323 20.02 -10.84 -44.37
C ALA A 323 21.09 -11.86 -43.90
N LYS A 324 21.58 -11.72 -42.65
CA LYS A 324 22.51 -12.69 -42.05
C LYS A 324 21.89 -14.07 -41.85
N THR A 325 20.62 -14.14 -41.47
CA THR A 325 19.91 -15.42 -41.29
C THR A 325 19.66 -16.14 -42.61
N LYS A 326 19.42 -15.40 -43.72
CA LYS A 326 19.31 -16.00 -45.05
C LYS A 326 20.65 -16.54 -45.57
N ALA A 327 21.74 -15.78 -45.44
CA ALA A 327 23.06 -16.19 -45.91
C ALA A 327 23.66 -17.39 -45.14
N SER A 328 23.25 -17.61 -43.88
CA SER A 328 23.69 -18.74 -43.05
C SER A 328 22.82 -20.00 -43.19
N GLY A 329 21.64 -19.89 -43.83
CA GLY A 329 20.77 -21.02 -44.12
C GLY A 329 21.06 -21.75 -45.44
N GLU A 330 21.93 -21.22 -46.31
CA GLU A 330 22.28 -21.82 -47.61
C GLU A 330 23.56 -22.67 -47.59
N VAL A 331 24.21 -22.89 -46.44
CA VAL A 331 25.43 -23.73 -46.32
C VAL A 331 25.16 -25.09 -45.67
N GLY A 332 23.90 -25.51 -45.62
CA GLY A 332 23.46 -26.78 -45.03
C GLY A 332 22.53 -27.59 -45.93
N GLY A 333 22.84 -27.66 -47.23
CA GLY A 333 22.18 -28.50 -48.23
C GLY A 333 23.19 -29.16 -49.13
#